data_AF-J2UFX2-F1
#
_entry.id   AF-J2UFX2-F1
#
_cell.length_a   1.000
_cell.length_b   1.000
_cell.length_c   1.000
_cell.angle_alpha   90.00
_cell.angle_beta   90.00
_cell.angle_gamma   90.00
#
_symmetry.space_group_name_H-M   'P 1'
#
loop_
_entity.id
_entity.type
_entity.pdbx_description
1 polymer ?
#
loop_
_entity_poly.entity_id
_entity_poly.type
_entity_poly.pdbx_seq_one_letter_code
_entity_poly.pdbx_strand_id
1 'polypeptide(L)'
;MKKVILVLLAAVSFSSLGSTTYNQIGGTTYSSDGTSYNQIGGTTYGSDGSTMNSIGGTTYVNDGNGNSTSYNSIGGTTYGSDGSTMNQIGGTTYINDGHGGTTTCNQIGGTTYCN
;
A
#
# COMPACT_ATOMS: atom_id res chain seq x y z
N MET A 1 -1.74 -6.61 -16.71
CA MET A 1 -0.85 -6.04 -15.68
C MET A 1 -1.73 -5.59 -14.54
N LYS A 2 -1.98 -6.48 -13.56
CA LYS A 2 -2.86 -6.19 -12.43
C LYS A 2 -2.03 -5.44 -11.41
N LYS A 3 -2.39 -4.19 -11.14
CA LYS A 3 -1.64 -3.27 -10.29
C LYS A 3 -1.68 -3.83 -8.87
N VAL A 4 -0.54 -4.29 -8.37
CA VAL A 4 -0.37 -4.63 -6.95
C VAL A 4 -0.57 -3.32 -6.19
N ILE A 5 -1.68 -3.19 -5.46
CA ILE A 5 -1.92 -2.06 -4.58
C ILE A 5 -1.00 -2.26 -3.38
N LEU A 6 0.20 -1.69 -3.49
CA LEU A 6 1.12 -1.54 -2.38
C LEU A 6 0.51 -0.53 -1.41
N VAL A 7 -0.19 -1.04 -0.39
CA VAL A 7 -0.59 -0.22 0.75
C VAL A 7 0.63 -0.03 1.63
N LEU A 8 1.41 1.02 1.34
CA LEU A 8 2.27 1.64 2.33
C LEU A 8 1.61 2.96 2.77
N LEU A 9 0.95 2.93 3.92
CA LEU A 9 0.71 4.15 4.70
C LEU A 9 2.04 4.60 5.33
N ALA A 10 2.91 5.14 4.50
CA ALA A 10 4.01 6.00 4.90
C ALA A 10 4.31 6.89 3.69
N ALA A 11 4.41 8.19 3.90
CA ALA A 11 4.77 9.17 2.90
C ALA A 11 6.20 8.92 2.37
N VAL A 12 6.34 7.94 1.48
CA VAL A 12 7.57 7.68 0.72
C VAL A 12 7.26 7.91 -0.74
N SER A 13 7.96 8.89 -1.32
CA SER A 13 7.95 9.19 -2.74
C SER A 13 8.44 7.95 -3.51
N PHE A 14 7.53 7.21 -4.13
CA PHE A 14 7.89 6.09 -5.00
C PHE A 14 8.21 6.61 -6.39
N SER A 15 9.42 6.31 -6.88
CA SER A 15 9.82 6.52 -8.26
C SER A 15 10.10 5.16 -8.91
N SER A 16 9.08 4.57 -9.53
CA SER A 16 9.28 3.61 -10.62
C SER A 16 8.26 3.88 -11.73
N LEU A 17 8.73 3.79 -12.98
CA LEU A 17 8.03 3.85 -14.27
C LEU A 17 6.55 4.28 -14.22
N GLY A 18 6.32 5.59 -14.12
CA GLY A 18 5.00 6.21 -13.94
C GLY A 18 4.86 6.78 -12.52
N SER A 19 5.56 7.88 -12.23
CA SER A 19 5.55 8.50 -10.90
C SER A 19 4.15 8.98 -10.55
N THR A 20 3.43 8.22 -9.71
CA THR A 20 2.20 8.69 -9.09
C THR A 20 2.57 9.65 -7.96
N THR A 21 2.17 10.92 -8.10
CA THR A 21 2.39 11.94 -7.07
C THR A 21 1.14 12.09 -6.23
N TYR A 22 1.32 12.26 -4.93
CA TYR A 22 0.22 12.51 -4.00
C TYR A 22 0.34 13.93 -3.44
N ASN A 23 -0.78 14.66 -3.41
CA ASN A 23 -0.86 15.98 -2.83
C ASN A 23 -2.01 16.05 -1.82
N GLN A 24 -1.75 16.59 -0.63
CA GLN A 24 -2.78 16.72 0.40
C GLN A 24 -3.31 18.15 0.44
N ILE A 25 -4.63 18.30 0.36
CA ILE A 25 -5.31 19.59 0.50
C ILE A 25 -6.42 19.40 1.53
N GLY A 26 -6.28 20.07 2.68
CA GLY A 26 -7.16 19.85 3.83
C GLY A 26 -7.07 18.40 4.32
N GLY A 27 -8.22 17.74 4.46
CA GLY A 27 -8.31 16.33 4.88
C GLY A 27 -8.25 15.31 3.73
N THR A 28 -8.11 15.75 2.48
CA THR A 28 -8.17 14.89 1.30
C THR A 28 -6.81 14.80 0.61
N THR A 29 -6.42 13.58 0.25
CA THR A 29 -5.21 13.28 -0.51
C THR A 29 -5.58 13.01 -1.96
N TYR A 30 -4.98 13.73 -2.89
CA TYR A 30 -5.20 13.61 -4.33
C TYR A 30 -4.00 12.90 -4.97
N SER A 31 -4.28 11.86 -5.74
CA SER A 31 -3.29 11.14 -6.54
C SER A 31 -3.28 11.69 -7.96
N SER A 32 -2.12 11.72 -8.60
CA SER A 32 -2.00 12.17 -10.00
C SER A 32 -2.66 11.23 -11.02
N ASP A 33 -3.10 10.05 -10.60
CA ASP A 33 -3.92 9.15 -11.43
C ASP A 33 -5.42 9.51 -11.43
N GLY A 34 -5.80 10.58 -10.73
CA GLY A 34 -7.17 11.07 -10.63
C GLY A 34 -7.98 10.49 -9.47
N THR A 35 -7.42 9.54 -8.70
CA THR A 35 -8.03 9.07 -7.47
C THR A 35 -7.83 10.06 -6.34
N SER A 36 -8.80 10.12 -5.42
CA SER A 36 -8.70 10.92 -4.20
C SER A 36 -9.10 10.08 -3.00
N TYR A 37 -8.48 10.36 -1.86
CA TYR A 37 -8.66 9.61 -0.62
C TYR A 37 -9.05 10.54 0.51
N ASN A 38 -10.08 10.16 1.26
CA ASN A 38 -10.53 10.91 2.43
C ASN A 38 -10.68 9.98 3.63
N GLN A 39 -10.32 10.46 4.81
CA GLN A 39 -10.44 9.67 6.04
C GLN A 39 -11.65 10.13 6.86
N ILE A 40 -12.55 9.19 7.18
CA ILE A 40 -13.75 9.42 7.99
C ILE A 40 -13.84 8.31 9.03
N GLY A 41 -13.87 8.67 10.32
CA GLY A 41 -14.06 7.70 11.41
C GLY A 41 -13.00 6.59 11.46
N GLY A 42 -11.75 6.89 11.08
CA GLY A 42 -10.66 5.91 11.02
C GLY A 42 -10.63 5.04 9.76
N THR A 43 -11.63 5.15 8.88
CA THR A 43 -11.64 4.48 7.57
C THR A 43 -11.22 5.46 6.47
N THR A 44 -10.29 5.05 5.62
CA THR A 44 -9.92 5.76 4.39
C THR A 44 -10.81 5.30 3.25
N TYR A 45 -11.38 6.24 2.51
CA TYR A 45 -12.24 6.00 1.35
C TYR A 45 -11.61 6.60 0.10
N GLY A 46 -11.42 5.79 -0.93
CA GLY A 46 -11.00 6.22 -2.26
C GLY A 46 -12.20 6.57 -3.14
N SER A 47 -12.04 7.57 -4.01
CA SER A 47 -13.06 7.95 -5.01
C SER A 47 -13.29 6.88 -6.09
N ASP A 48 -12.43 5.89 -6.16
CA ASP A 48 -12.52 4.68 -6.99
C ASP A 48 -13.33 3.55 -6.32
N GLY A 49 -13.86 3.78 -5.11
CA GLY A 49 -14.58 2.78 -4.33
C GLY A 49 -13.69 1.93 -3.41
N SER A 50 -12.38 2.14 -3.42
CA SER A 50 -11.47 1.48 -2.49
C SER A 50 -11.73 1.93 -1.05
N THR A 51 -11.50 1.04 -0.09
CA THR A 51 -11.62 1.37 1.33
C THR A 51 -10.53 0.71 2.15
N MET A 52 -10.18 1.34 3.27
CA MET A 52 -9.17 0.82 4.18
C MET A 52 -9.50 1.16 5.63
N ASN A 53 -9.41 0.18 6.51
CA ASN A 53 -9.63 0.39 7.94
C ASN A 53 -8.74 -0.55 8.76
N SER A 54 -8.26 -0.08 9.90
CA SER A 54 -7.44 -0.89 10.80
C SER A 54 -8.18 -1.13 12.11
N ILE A 55 -8.41 -2.41 12.46
CA ILE A 55 -9.09 -2.84 13.68
C ILE A 55 -8.23 -3.90 14.35
N GLY A 56 -7.90 -3.69 15.63
CA GLY A 56 -7.19 -4.69 16.44
C GLY A 56 -5.83 -5.12 15.87
N GLY A 57 -5.12 -4.21 15.20
CA GLY A 57 -3.83 -4.50 14.55
C GLY A 57 -3.93 -5.16 13.18
N THR A 58 -5.14 -5.52 12.72
CA THR A 58 -5.38 -5.99 11.35
C THR A 58 -5.87 -4.84 10.49
N THR A 59 -5.28 -4.69 9.30
CA THR A 59 -5.72 -3.71 8.29
C THR A 59 -6.53 -4.41 7.22
N TYR A 60 -7.76 -3.97 6.99
CA TYR A 60 -8.66 -4.48 5.96
C TYR A 60 -8.65 -3.52 4.79
N VAL A 61 -8.53 -4.05 3.57
CA VAL A 61 -8.43 -3.28 2.34
C VAL A 61 -9.42 -3.84 1.33
N ASN A 62 -10.20 -2.96 0.71
CA ASN A 62 -10.95 -3.24 -0.50
C ASN A 62 -10.37 -2.40 -1.64
N ASP A 63 -10.10 -3.00 -2.79
CA ASP A 63 -9.42 -2.33 -3.91
C ASP A 63 -10.34 -1.54 -4.84
N GLY A 64 -11.64 -1.47 -4.56
CA GLY A 64 -12.62 -0.83 -5.45
C GLY A 64 -13.01 -1.68 -6.67
N ASN A 65 -12.27 -2.75 -6.96
CA ASN A 65 -12.63 -3.78 -7.95
C ASN A 65 -13.39 -4.96 -7.33
N GLY A 66 -13.75 -4.86 -6.05
CA GLY A 66 -14.48 -5.88 -5.31
C GLY A 66 -13.59 -6.94 -4.66
N ASN A 67 -12.26 -6.83 -4.79
CA ASN A 67 -11.37 -7.71 -4.03
C ASN A 67 -11.17 -7.14 -2.64
N SER A 68 -11.08 -8.03 -1.65
CA SER A 68 -10.80 -7.64 -0.27
C SER A 68 -9.67 -8.48 0.29
N THR A 69 -8.69 -7.81 0.88
CA THR A 69 -7.52 -8.42 1.50
C THR A 69 -7.37 -7.84 2.91
N SER A 70 -7.06 -8.69 3.88
CA SER A 70 -6.65 -8.25 5.21
C SER A 70 -5.16 -8.48 5.42
N TYR A 71 -4.53 -7.57 6.15
CA TYR A 71 -3.10 -7.58 6.45
C TYR A 71 -2.89 -7.57 7.96
N ASN A 72 -2.03 -8.46 8.45
CA ASN A 72 -1.63 -8.49 9.85
C ASN A 72 -0.11 -8.65 9.99
N SER A 73 0.48 -8.00 10.99
CA SER A 73 1.92 -8.04 11.22
C SER A 73 2.27 -8.93 12.41
N ILE A 74 3.17 -9.89 12.19
CA ILE A 74 3.67 -10.81 13.23
C ILE A 74 5.20 -10.88 13.09
N GLY A 75 5.93 -10.60 14.17
CA GLY A 75 7.39 -10.73 14.20
C GLY A 75 8.13 -9.87 13.16
N GLY A 76 7.58 -8.70 12.80
CA GLY A 76 8.15 -7.81 11.78
C GLY A 76 7.79 -8.16 10.34
N THR A 77 7.06 -9.26 10.10
CA THR A 77 6.54 -9.63 8.79
C THR A 77 5.04 -9.31 8.72
N THR A 78 4.61 -8.66 7.65
CA THR A 78 3.21 -8.46 7.30
C THR A 78 2.73 -9.60 6.42
N TYR A 79 1.55 -10.14 6.73
CA TYR A 79 0.90 -11.24 6.00
C TYR A 79 -0.45 -10.78 5.49
N GLY A 80 -0.71 -10.99 4.20
CA GLY A 80 -2.00 -10.77 3.55
C GLY A 80 -2.85 -12.04 3.53
N SER A 81 -4.16 -11.90 3.65
CA SER A 81 -5.12 -13.02 3.53
C SER A 81 -5.15 -13.64 2.13
N ASP A 82 -4.62 -12.94 1.12
CA ASP A 82 -4.41 -13.41 -0.24
C ASP A 82 -3.11 -14.22 -0.41
N GLY A 83 -2.36 -14.44 0.67
CA GLY A 83 -1.07 -15.14 0.64
C GLY A 83 0.13 -14.22 0.40
N SER A 84 -0.09 -12.91 0.21
CA SER A 84 1.01 -11.95 0.09
C SER A 84 1.79 -11.82 1.41
N THR A 85 3.07 -11.50 1.32
CA THR A 85 3.91 -11.24 2.49
C THR A 85 4.84 -10.05 2.25
N MET A 86 5.15 -9.33 3.32
CA MET A 86 6.12 -8.23 3.28
C MET A 86 7.00 -8.30 4.52
N ASN A 87 8.32 -8.20 4.34
CA ASN A 87 9.28 -8.17 5.44
C ASN A 87 10.39 -7.16 5.16
N GLN A 88 10.82 -6.41 6.17
CA GLN A 88 11.90 -5.44 6.04
C GLN A 88 13.14 -5.88 6.83
N ILE A 89 14.29 -5.94 6.16
CA ILE A 89 15.58 -6.29 6.74
C ILE A 89 16.62 -5.27 6.27
N GLY A 90 17.27 -4.57 7.21
CA GLY A 90 18.43 -3.73 6.91
C GLY A 90 18.17 -2.60 5.89
N GLY A 91 16.93 -2.09 5.80
CA GLY A 91 16.53 -1.06 4.83
C GLY A 91 16.03 -1.60 3.49
N THR A 92 16.04 -2.92 3.31
CA THR A 92 15.46 -3.61 2.17
C THR A 92 14.10 -4.20 2.55
N THR A 93 13.07 -3.91 1.77
CA THR A 93 11.73 -4.48 1.88
C THR A 93 11.56 -5.57 0.82
N TYR A 94 11.29 -6.79 1.27
CA TYR A 94 10.96 -7.94 0.43
C TYR A 94 9.45 -8.12 0.41
N ILE A 95 8.89 -8.26 -0.78
CA ILE A 95 7.46 -8.38 -1.01
C ILE A 95 7.23 -9.62 -1.86
N ASN A 96 6.36 -10.51 -1.41
CA ASN A 96 5.81 -11.58 -2.24
C ASN A 96 4.33 -11.28 -2.45
N ASP A 97 3.88 -11.25 -3.69
CA ASP A 97 2.46 -11.19 -3.98
C ASP A 97 1.82 -12.58 -3.73
N GLY A 98 0.50 -12.59 -3.50
CA GLY A 98 -0.26 -13.83 -3.27
C GLY A 98 -0.29 -14.80 -4.46
N HIS A 99 0.32 -14.43 -5.60
CA HIS A 99 0.34 -15.16 -6.85
C HIS A 99 1.76 -15.61 -7.24
N GLY A 100 2.73 -15.50 -6.34
CA GLY A 100 4.12 -15.97 -6.52
C GLY A 100 5.06 -14.97 -7.20
N GLY A 101 4.60 -13.76 -7.51
CA GLY A 101 5.48 -12.67 -7.90
C GLY A 101 6.24 -12.14 -6.69
N THR A 102 7.47 -11.69 -6.91
CA THR A 102 8.34 -11.15 -5.86
C THR A 102 8.86 -9.78 -6.28
N THR A 103 8.94 -8.86 -5.33
CA THR A 103 9.45 -7.51 -5.53
C THR A 103 10.35 -7.16 -4.36
N THR A 104 11.54 -6.64 -4.66
CA THR A 104 12.49 -6.20 -3.65
C THR A 104 12.71 -4.70 -3.77
N CYS A 105 12.39 -3.97 -2.71
CA CYS A 105 12.54 -2.53 -2.64
C CYS A 105 13.67 -2.15 -1.69
N ASN A 106 14.56 -1.24 -2.10
CA ASN A 106 15.64 -0.71 -1.29
C ASN A 106 15.43 0.79 -1.07
N GLN A 107 15.55 1.23 0.18
CA GLN A 107 15.57 2.66 0.48
C GLN A 107 17.01 3.17 0.52
N ILE A 108 17.35 4.08 -0.39
CA ILE A 108 18.66 4.74 -0.45
C ILE A 108 18.43 6.24 -0.25
N GLY A 109 18.80 6.75 0.92
CA GLY A 109 18.45 8.10 1.34
C GLY A 109 16.93 8.27 1.49
N GLY A 110 16.35 9.26 0.82
CA GLY A 110 14.90 9.50 0.79
C GLY A 110 14.15 8.81 -0.35
N THR A 111 14.83 8.01 -1.17
CA THR A 111 14.26 7.41 -2.39
C THR A 111 14.16 5.89 -2.26
N THR A 112 13.03 5.33 -2.68
CA THR A 112 12.78 3.89 -2.69
C THR A 112 12.90 3.34 -4.12
N TYR A 113 13.72 2.30 -4.30
CA TYR A 113 13.98 1.64 -5.58
C TYR A 113 13.50 0.19 -5.53
N CYS A 114 12.56 -0.21 -6.39
CA CYS A 114 12.00 -1.56 -6.42
C CYS A 114 12.38 -2.29 -7.71
N ASN A 115 12.72 -3.57 -7.61
CA ASN A 115 12.92 -4.50 -8.73
C ASN A 115 12.04 -5.73 -8.58
#